data_AF-W7DZS1-F1
#
_entry.id   AF-W7DZS1-F1
#
_cell.length_a   1.000
_cell.length_b   1.000
_cell.length_c   1.000
_cell.angle_alpha   90.00
_cell.angle_beta   90.00
_cell.angle_gamma   90.00
#
_symmetry.space_group_name_H-M   'P 1'
#
loop_
_entity.id
_entity.type
_entity.pdbx_description
1 polymer ?
#
loop_
_entity_poly.entity_id
_entity_poly.type
_entity_poly.pdbx_seq_one_letter_code
_entity_poly.pdbx_strand_id
1 'polypeptide(L)'
;MKTEEEIRSLYFRRRQVLEEQAADLYHFEQKGKEETQKTYEAISYKLMHKEGDFTEILAMARRELGWLEEAYQEEIQKKKQDIRRKEEQNEQHFRQELQQLERNK
;
A
#
# COMPACT_ATOMS: atom_id res chain seq x y z
N MET A 1 -36.20 0.56 7.74
CA MET A 1 -35.07 -0.08 8.47
C MET A 1 -34.38 -1.00 7.47
N LYS A 2 -33.04 -1.05 7.43
CA LYS A 2 -32.35 -2.02 6.55
C LYS A 2 -32.68 -3.44 7.00
N THR A 3 -32.67 -4.40 6.09
CA THR A 3 -32.75 -5.82 6.43
C THR A 3 -31.37 -6.35 6.85
N GLU A 4 -31.34 -7.51 7.51
CA GLU A 4 -30.08 -8.18 7.86
C GLU A 4 -29.22 -8.49 6.62
N GLU A 5 -29.87 -8.90 5.53
CA GLU A 5 -29.20 -9.20 4.26
C GLU A 5 -28.57 -7.96 3.64
N GLU A 6 -29.25 -6.82 3.68
CA GLU A 6 -28.71 -5.53 3.22
C GLU A 6 -27.49 -5.10 4.05
N ILE A 7 -27.53 -5.28 5.38
CA ILE A 7 -26.43 -4.97 6.29
C ILE A 7 -25.21 -5.86 5.98
N ARG A 8 -25.42 -7.16 5.83
CA ARG A 8 -24.35 -8.13 5.48
C ARG A 8 -23.75 -7.82 4.11
N SER A 9 -24.58 -7.59 3.10
CA SER A 9 -24.13 -7.25 1.74
C SER A 9 -23.28 -5.98 1.73
N LEU A 10 -23.71 -4.93 2.43
CA LEU A 10 -22.94 -3.69 2.55
C LEU A 10 -21.59 -3.90 3.23
N TYR A 11 -21.56 -4.67 4.32
CA TYR A 11 -20.32 -5.01 5.02
C TYR A 11 -19.33 -5.73 4.11
N PHE A 12 -19.77 -6.78 3.41
CA PHE A 12 -18.92 -7.54 2.49
C PHE A 12 -18.40 -6.67 1.35
N ARG A 13 -19.27 -5.85 0.74
CA ARG A 13 -18.84 -4.95 -0.34
C ARG A 13 -17.77 -3.97 0.12
N ARG A 14 -17.94 -3.36 1.29
CA ARG A 14 -16.95 -2.44 1.87
C ARG A 14 -15.63 -3.15 2.18
N ARG A 15 -15.71 -4.37 2.72
CA ARG A 15 -14.53 -5.19 3.00
C ARG A 15 -13.78 -5.54 1.73
N GLN A 16 -14.46 -5.97 0.68
CA GLN A 16 -13.83 -6.28 -0.61
C GLN A 16 -13.07 -5.09 -1.19
N VAL A 17 -13.64 -3.87 -1.14
CA VAL A 17 -12.96 -2.66 -1.59
C VAL A 17 -11.68 -2.39 -0.79
N LEU A 18 -11.67 -2.68 0.51
CA LEU A 18 -10.48 -2.51 1.35
C LEU A 18 -9.41 -3.58 1.05
N GLU A 19 -9.84 -4.82 0.79
CA GLU A 19 -8.95 -5.91 0.36
C GLU A 19 -8.31 -5.60 -1.01
N GLU A 20 -9.07 -5.07 -1.96
CA GLU A 20 -8.55 -4.60 -3.27
C GLU A 20 -7.52 -3.48 -3.08
N GLN A 21 -7.82 -2.48 -2.23
CA GLN A 21 -6.87 -1.41 -1.92
C GLN A 21 -5.58 -1.94 -1.28
N ALA A 22 -5.67 -2.96 -0.41
CA ALA A 22 -4.49 -3.57 0.19
C ALA A 22 -3.64 -4.33 -0.84
N ALA A 23 -4.29 -5.03 -1.77
CA ALA A 23 -3.62 -5.73 -2.87
C ALA A 23 -2.91 -4.75 -3.82
N ASP A 24 -3.59 -3.67 -4.24
CA ASP A 24 -3.02 -2.63 -5.07
C ASP A 24 -1.80 -1.98 -4.41
N LEU A 25 -1.89 -1.70 -3.11
CA LEU A 25 -0.79 -1.13 -2.34
C LEU A 25 0.41 -2.09 -2.25
N TYR A 26 0.16 -3.39 -2.10
CA TYR A 26 1.20 -4.42 -2.14
C TYR A 26 1.89 -4.46 -3.52
N HIS A 27 1.11 -4.46 -4.61
CA HIS A 27 1.68 -4.46 -5.96
C HIS A 27 2.49 -3.19 -6.24
N PHE A 28 2.01 -2.04 -5.79
CA PHE A 28 2.75 -0.78 -5.88
C PHE A 28 4.08 -0.86 -5.13
N GLU A 29 4.10 -1.42 -3.92
CA GLU A 29 5.32 -1.61 -3.13
C GLU A 29 6.34 -2.50 -3.86
N GLN A 30 5.91 -3.63 -4.42
CA GLN A 30 6.81 -4.54 -5.16
C GLN A 30 7.37 -3.86 -6.41
N LYS A 31 6.52 -3.16 -7.16
CA LYS A 31 6.95 -2.42 -8.35
C LYS A 31 7.94 -1.31 -8.00
N GLY A 32 7.73 -0.59 -6.90
CA GLY A 32 8.67 0.44 -6.42
C GLY A 32 10.07 -0.13 -6.16
N LYS A 33 10.17 -1.30 -5.52
CA LYS A 33 11.44 -2.00 -5.27
C LYS A 33 12.12 -2.44 -6.56
N GLU A 34 11.33 -3.01 -7.48
CA GLU A 34 11.82 -3.44 -8.80
C GLU A 34 12.37 -2.26 -9.62
N GLU A 35 11.63 -1.15 -9.69
CA GLU A 35 12.05 0.04 -10.44
C GLU A 35 13.30 0.69 -9.82
N THR A 36 13.41 0.70 -8.49
CA THR A 36 14.60 1.19 -7.78
C THR A 36 15.84 0.38 -8.18
N GLN A 37 15.72 -0.95 -8.15
CA GLN A 37 16.81 -1.85 -8.54
C GLN A 37 17.18 -1.69 -10.03
N LYS A 38 16.19 -1.70 -10.93
CA LYS A 38 16.40 -1.49 -12.38
C LYS A 38 17.09 -0.16 -12.66
N THR A 39 16.70 0.90 -11.94
CA THR A 39 17.30 2.23 -12.11
C THR A 39 18.77 2.20 -11.72
N TYR A 40 19.12 1.60 -10.58
CA TYR A 40 20.50 1.45 -10.14
C TYR A 40 21.34 0.63 -11.13
N GLU A 41 20.79 -0.49 -11.62
CA GLU A 41 21.44 -1.34 -12.62
C GLU A 41 21.67 -0.60 -13.94
N ALA A 42 20.69 0.18 -14.40
CA ALA A 42 20.81 0.98 -15.63
C ALA A 42 21.87 2.09 -15.50
N ILE A 43 21.97 2.74 -14.33
CA ILE A 43 23.05 3.70 -14.04
C ILE A 43 24.40 2.98 -14.06
N SER A 44 24.51 1.86 -13.36
CA SER A 44 25.73 1.06 -13.27
C SER A 44 26.22 0.60 -14.65
N TYR A 45 25.30 0.06 -15.45
CA TYR A 45 25.59 -0.40 -16.81
C TYR A 45 26.12 0.75 -17.69
N LYS A 46 25.49 1.93 -17.66
CA LYS A 46 25.96 3.09 -18.44
C LYS A 46 27.35 3.57 -18.05
N LEU A 47 27.74 3.42 -16.78
CA LEU A 47 29.04 3.86 -16.27
C LEU A 47 30.14 2.83 -16.53
N MET A 48 29.84 1.53 -16.48
CA MET A 48 30.79 0.47 -16.82
C MET A 48 31.36 0.55 -18.24
N HIS A 49 30.65 1.21 -19.16
CA HIS A 49 31.06 1.37 -20.56
C HIS A 49 31.82 2.69 -20.83
N LYS A 50 32.25 3.39 -19.78
CA LYS A 50 33.03 4.63 -19.86
C LYS A 50 34.39 4.43 -19.21
N GLU A 51 35.39 5.15 -19.68
CA GLU A 51 36.68 5.24 -18.99
C GLU A 51 36.54 6.18 -17.77
N GLY A 52 36.91 5.70 -16.58
CA GLY A 52 36.90 6.49 -15.35
C GLY A 52 36.57 5.68 -14.10
N ASP A 53 36.92 6.22 -12.92
CA ASP A 53 36.42 5.74 -11.64
C ASP A 53 35.09 6.43 -11.33
N PHE A 54 34.02 5.62 -11.23
CA PHE A 54 32.67 6.10 -10.98
C PHE A 54 32.13 5.66 -9.61
N THR A 55 33.01 5.22 -8.71
CA THR A 55 32.62 4.69 -7.39
C THR A 55 31.79 5.70 -6.59
N GLU A 56 32.19 6.98 -6.58
CA GLU A 56 31.44 8.03 -5.89
C GLU A 56 30.06 8.28 -6.51
N ILE A 57 29.95 8.28 -7.83
CA ILE A 57 28.68 8.48 -8.54
C ILE A 57 27.72 7.32 -8.24
N LEU A 58 28.21 6.08 -8.21
CA LEU A 58 27.41 4.91 -7.85
C LEU A 58 26.96 4.96 -6.39
N ALA A 59 27.83 5.39 -5.48
CA ALA A 59 27.49 5.56 -4.07
C ALA A 59 26.41 6.65 -3.88
N MET A 60 26.51 7.76 -4.60
CA MET A 60 25.49 8.82 -4.61
C MET A 60 24.16 8.30 -5.15
N ALA A 61 24.15 7.64 -6.30
CA ALA A 61 22.94 7.07 -6.90
C ALA A 61 22.25 6.08 -5.96
N ARG A 62 23.03 5.20 -5.30
CA ARG A 62 22.50 4.26 -4.29
C ARG A 62 21.81 4.99 -3.14
N ARG A 63 22.43 6.07 -2.64
CA ARG A 63 21.90 6.86 -1.53
C ARG A 63 20.63 7.61 -1.92
N GLU A 64 20.62 8.26 -3.07
CA GLU A 64 19.45 9.01 -3.54
C GLU A 64 18.26 8.07 -3.81
N LEU A 65 18.51 6.93 -4.43
CA LEU A 65 17.49 5.88 -4.62
C LEU A 65 16.97 5.35 -3.28
N GLY A 66 17.85 5.14 -2.30
CA GLY A 66 17.45 4.73 -0.95
C GLY A 66 16.56 5.76 -0.25
N TRP A 67 16.87 7.05 -0.38
CA TRP A 67 16.02 8.11 0.18
C TRP A 67 14.64 8.20 -0.47
N LEU A 68 14.58 8.04 -1.79
CA LEU A 68 13.30 7.94 -2.50
C LEU A 68 12.52 6.72 -2.03
N GLU A 69 13.21 5.59 -1.81
CA GLU A 69 12.60 4.37 -1.30
C GLU A 69 11.99 4.56 0.09
N GLU A 70 12.75 5.11 1.03
CA GLU A 70 12.29 5.43 2.38
C GLU A 70 11.06 6.36 2.35
N ALA A 71 11.12 7.43 1.55
CA ALA A 71 10.04 8.41 1.45
C ALA A 71 8.72 7.78 0.98
N TYR A 72 8.75 6.94 -0.06
CA TYR A 72 7.51 6.30 -0.52
C TYR A 72 7.07 5.17 0.44
N GLN A 73 8.00 4.48 1.10
CA GLN A 73 7.66 3.44 2.08
C GLN A 73 6.91 4.04 3.28
N GLU A 74 7.27 5.23 3.75
CA GLU A 74 6.51 5.93 4.79
C GLU A 74 5.06 6.19 4.39
N GLU A 75 4.83 6.65 3.16
CA GLU A 75 3.48 6.86 2.62
C GLU A 75 2.70 5.55 2.49
N ILE A 76 3.36 4.46 2.08
CA ILE A 76 2.75 3.11 2.06
C ILE A 76 2.33 2.70 3.47
N GLN A 77 3.16 2.93 4.50
CA GLN A 77 2.81 2.57 5.87
C GLN A 77 1.62 3.37 6.38
N LYS A 78 1.56 4.68 6.11
CA LYS A 78 0.39 5.51 6.43
C LYS A 78 -0.87 4.95 5.75
N LYS A 79 -0.76 4.54 4.48
CA LYS A 79 -1.88 3.96 3.75
C LYS A 79 -2.33 2.60 4.29
N LYS A 80 -1.40 1.74 4.70
CA LYS A 80 -1.70 0.47 5.37
C LYS A 80 -2.46 0.70 6.68
N GLN A 81 -2.04 1.69 7.47
CA GLN A 81 -2.74 2.05 8.71
C GLN A 81 -4.14 2.59 8.45
N ASP A 82 -4.31 3.43 7.42
CA ASP A 82 -5.62 3.95 7.02
C ASP A 82 -6.59 2.84 6.59
N ILE A 83 -6.11 1.84 5.84
CA ILE A 83 -6.92 0.68 5.44
C ILE A 83 -7.38 -0.08 6.68
N ARG A 84 -6.45 -0.42 7.59
CA ARG A 84 -6.79 -1.12 8.85
C ARG A 84 -7.82 -0.35 9.68
N ARG A 85 -7.66 0.97 9.82
CA ARG A 85 -8.63 1.80 10.55
C ARG A 85 -10.02 1.74 9.91
N LYS A 86 -10.09 1.73 8.57
CA LYS A 86 -11.37 1.62 7.85
C LYS A 86 -11.99 0.24 8.00
N GLU A 87 -11.19 -0.83 8.04
CA GLU A 87 -11.67 -2.19 8.32
C GLU A 87 -12.29 -2.27 9.71
N GLU A 88 -11.59 -1.77 10.73
CA GLU A 88 -12.08 -1.71 12.11
C GLU A 88 -13.40 -0.91 12.21
N GLN A 89 -13.47 0.25 11.54
CA GLN A 89 -14.69 1.06 11.48
C GLN A 89 -15.84 0.33 10.77
N ASN A 90 -15.56 -0.39 9.69
CA ASN A 90 -16.56 -1.17 8.97
C ASN A 90 -17.10 -2.31 9.83
N GLU A 91 -16.23 -3.02 10.57
CA GLU A 91 -16.63 -4.06 11.51
C GLU A 91 -17.46 -3.52 12.67
N GLN A 92 -17.05 -2.40 13.27
CA GLN A 92 -17.80 -1.77 14.36
C GLN A 92 -19.19 -1.33 13.90
N HIS A 93 -19.28 -0.68 12.73
CA HIS A 93 -20.54 -0.25 12.14
C HIS A 93 -21.45 -1.45 11.85
N PHE A 94 -20.91 -2.53 11.28
CA PHE A 94 -21.65 -3.76 11.01
C PHE A 94 -22.23 -4.36 12.29
N ARG A 95 -21.43 -4.47 13.36
CA ARG A 95 -21.91 -4.98 14.67
C ARG A 95 -23.00 -4.08 15.26
N GLN A 96 -22.86 -2.76 15.16
CA GLN A 96 -23.85 -1.81 15.65
C GLN A 96 -25.18 -1.91 14.89
N GLU A 97 -25.15 -1.99 13.56
CA GLU A 97 -26.36 -2.14 12.74
C GLU A 97 -27.09 -3.46 13.06
N LEU A 98 -26.36 -4.57 13.25
CA LEU A 98 -26.97 -5.85 13.65
C LEU A 98 -27.61 -5.78 15.04
N GLN A 99 -26.94 -5.20 16.03
CA GLN A 99 -27.51 -5.03 17.37
C GLN A 99 -28.76 -4.15 17.37
N GLN A 100 -28.78 -3.08 16.56
CA GLN A 100 -29.97 -2.24 16.42
C GLN A 100 -31.11 -2.99 15.74
N LEU A 101 -30.81 -3.80 14.72
CA LEU A 101 -31.80 -4.63 14.05
C LEU A 101 -32.43 -5.66 15.02
N GLU A 102 -31.62 -6.29 15.87
CA GLU A 102 -32.09 -7.23 16.90
C GLU A 102 -32.96 -6.57 17.97
N ARG A 103 -32.63 -5.34 18.39
CA ARG A 103 -33.41 -4.60 19.40
C ARG A 103 -34.74 -4.06 18.88
N ASN A 104 -34.85 -3.88 17.57
CA ASN A 104 -36.04 -3.35 16.89
C ASN A 104 -36.92 -4.45 16.27
N LYS A 105 -36.55 -5.73 16.44
CA LYS A 105 -37.39 -6.90 16.14
C LYS A 105 -38.33 -7.17 17.31
#